data_AF-A0A1L9BGY9-F1
#
_entry.id   AF-A0A1L9BGY9-F1
#
_cell.length_a   1.000
_cell.length_b   1.000
_cell.length_c   1.000
_cell.angle_alpha   90.00
_cell.angle_beta   90.00
_cell.angle_gamma   90.00
#
_symmetry.space_group_name_H-M   'P 1'
#
loop_
_entity.id
_entity.type
_entity.pdbx_description
1 polymer ?
#
loop_
_entity_poly.entity_id
_entity_poly.type
_entity_poly.pdbx_seq_one_letter_code
_entity_poly.pdbx_strand_id
1 'polypeptide(L)'
;MKYNSNFDVDSILNTLRTINEKYPEGSPEDEAIRVAAVALFYVRENKKLEDYREFFRKFYTPAAEYVTVSQTFATREEADAWLASATPRDGELVRIAGQGFQVIPQRGGQGFRFLQTPLPDELAKKRSNDPAKK
;
A
#
# COMPACT_ATOMS: atom_id res chain seq x y z
N MET A 1 -11.25 -7.66 -4.10
CA MET A 1 -11.16 -8.98 -3.44
C MET A 1 -10.86 -8.73 -1.98
N LYS A 2 -11.62 -9.34 -1.05
CA LYS A 2 -11.37 -9.21 0.39
C LYS A 2 -10.24 -10.16 0.76
N TYR A 3 -9.01 -9.65 0.84
CA TYR A 3 -7.85 -10.49 1.17
C TYR A 3 -7.87 -10.83 2.66
N ASN A 4 -7.81 -12.11 3.00
CA ASN A 4 -7.77 -12.56 4.39
C ASN A 4 -6.36 -12.33 4.95
N SER A 5 -6.18 -11.27 5.73
CA SER A 5 -4.90 -10.96 6.41
C SER A 5 -4.62 -11.87 7.61
N ASN A 6 -5.64 -12.59 8.12
CA ASN A 6 -5.50 -13.57 9.20
C ASN A 6 -5.37 -14.98 8.63
N PHE A 7 -4.52 -15.14 7.63
CA PHE A 7 -4.25 -16.46 7.08
C PHE A 7 -3.58 -17.35 8.12
N ASP A 8 -3.94 -18.63 8.06
CA ASP A 8 -3.32 -19.70 8.82
C ASP A 8 -2.08 -20.19 8.07
N VAL A 9 -0.91 -19.97 8.67
CA VAL A 9 0.39 -20.30 8.06
C VAL A 9 0.55 -21.80 7.88
N ASP A 10 0.06 -22.62 8.81
CA ASP A 10 0.20 -24.08 8.70
C ASP A 10 -0.67 -24.63 7.57
N SER A 11 -1.87 -24.08 7.40
CA SER A 11 -2.75 -24.38 6.26
C SER A 11 -2.13 -23.94 4.92
N ILE A 12 -1.50 -22.76 4.88
CA ILE A 12 -0.80 -22.28 3.68
C ILE A 12 0.39 -23.18 3.34
N LEU A 13 1.24 -23.51 4.31
CA LEU A 13 2.41 -24.38 4.08
C LEU A 13 1.98 -25.76 3.58
N ASN A 14 0.88 -26.31 4.12
CA ASN A 14 0.33 -27.56 3.63
C ASN A 14 -0.20 -27.46 2.18
N THR A 15 -0.83 -26.34 1.84
CA THR A 15 -1.30 -26.07 0.48
C THR A 15 -0.13 -25.92 -0.49
N LEU A 16 0.92 -25.17 -0.11
CA LEU A 16 2.14 -25.01 -0.91
C LEU A 16 2.80 -26.36 -1.18
N ARG A 17 2.90 -27.22 -0.17
CA ARG A 17 3.40 -28.60 -0.32
C ARG A 17 2.58 -29.39 -1.33
N THR A 18 1.25 -29.37 -1.20
CA THR A 18 0.33 -30.10 -2.11
C THR A 18 0.44 -29.60 -3.56
N ILE A 19 0.70 -28.30 -3.75
CA ILE A 19 0.95 -27.73 -5.08
C ILE A 19 2.31 -28.17 -5.60
N ASN A 20 3.33 -28.19 -4.74
CA ASN A 20 4.69 -28.58 -5.08
C ASN A 20 4.78 -30.01 -5.62
N GLU A 21 3.99 -30.93 -5.06
CA GLU A 21 3.90 -32.34 -5.50
C GLU A 21 3.50 -32.52 -6.97
N LYS A 22 2.97 -31.47 -7.62
CA LYS A 22 2.60 -31.50 -9.04
C LYS A 22 3.77 -31.19 -9.97
N TYR A 23 4.88 -30.69 -9.45
CA TYR A 23 6.04 -30.29 -10.22
C TYR A 23 7.20 -31.25 -9.96
N PRO A 24 8.02 -31.56 -10.98
CA PRO A 24 9.22 -32.37 -10.80
C PRO A 24 10.19 -31.72 -9.80
N GLU A 25 10.81 -32.53 -8.96
CA GLU A 25 11.86 -32.06 -8.05
C GLU A 25 13.02 -31.44 -8.86
N GLY A 26 13.46 -30.25 -8.46
CA GLY A 26 14.50 -29.50 -9.15
C GLY A 26 14.02 -28.73 -10.38
N SER A 27 12.72 -28.73 -10.67
CA SER A 27 12.14 -27.77 -11.61
C SER A 27 12.17 -26.35 -11.05
N PRO A 28 12.16 -25.31 -11.91
CA PRO A 28 12.07 -23.92 -11.47
C PRO A 28 10.84 -23.65 -10.59
N GLU A 29 9.72 -24.30 -10.88
CA GLU A 29 8.49 -24.20 -10.10
C GLU A 29 8.65 -24.80 -8.70
N ASP A 30 9.25 -25.98 -8.60
CA ASP A 30 9.54 -26.63 -7.32
C ASP A 30 10.50 -25.79 -6.46
N GLU A 31 11.56 -25.24 -7.07
CA GLU A 31 12.48 -24.34 -6.38
C GLU A 31 11.77 -23.07 -5.87
N ALA A 32 10.96 -22.43 -6.71
CA ALA A 32 10.22 -21.22 -6.32
C ALA A 32 9.25 -21.47 -5.16
N ILE A 33 8.51 -22.59 -5.18
CA ILE A 33 7.57 -22.95 -4.13
C ILE A 33 8.33 -23.29 -2.83
N ARG A 34 9.44 -24.02 -2.90
CA ARG A 34 10.27 -24.33 -1.73
C ARG A 34 10.84 -23.07 -1.09
N VAL A 35 11.37 -22.14 -1.89
CA VAL A 35 11.88 -20.85 -1.39
C VAL A 35 10.77 -20.04 -0.70
N ALA A 36 9.57 -19.98 -1.29
CA ALA A 36 8.43 -19.29 -0.69
C ALA A 36 7.99 -19.93 0.64
N ALA A 37 7.94 -21.27 0.71
CA ALA A 37 7.59 -22.01 1.92
C ALA A 37 8.63 -21.78 3.05
N VAL A 38 9.92 -21.81 2.71
CA VAL A 38 11.01 -21.55 3.67
C VAL A 38 10.97 -20.11 4.19
N ALA A 39 10.63 -19.12 3.34
CA ALA A 39 10.47 -17.74 3.78
C ALA A 39 9.33 -17.58 4.81
N LEU A 40 8.17 -18.20 4.56
CA LEU A 40 7.05 -18.22 5.50
C LEU A 40 7.42 -18.92 6.81
N PHE A 41 8.14 -20.03 6.73
CA PHE A 41 8.65 -20.75 7.89
C PHE A 41 9.62 -19.88 8.70
N TYR A 42 10.57 -19.22 8.04
CA TYR A 42 11.50 -18.30 8.69
C TYR A 42 10.79 -17.18 9.44
N VAL A 43 9.78 -16.55 8.84
CA VAL A 43 8.97 -15.51 9.50
C VAL A 43 8.29 -16.06 10.77
N ARG A 44 7.74 -17.28 10.71
CA ARG A 44 7.10 -17.96 11.84
C ARG A 44 8.11 -18.25 12.96
N GLU A 45 9.26 -18.84 12.64
CA GLU A 45 10.31 -19.17 13.62
C GLU A 45 10.90 -17.92 14.29
N ASN A 46 10.95 -16.80 13.57
CA ASN A 46 11.41 -15.51 14.12
C ASN A 46 10.32 -14.75 14.89
N LYS A 47 9.12 -15.33 15.08
CA LYS A 47 7.96 -14.69 15.74
C LYS A 47 7.55 -13.34 15.10
N LYS A 48 7.82 -13.16 13.81
CA LYS A 48 7.48 -11.94 13.03
C LYS A 48 6.20 -12.10 12.22
N LEU A 49 5.36 -13.06 12.59
CA LEU A 49 4.16 -13.42 11.83
C LEU A 49 3.15 -12.28 11.82
N GLU A 50 3.05 -11.53 12.92
CA GLU A 50 2.14 -10.39 13.04
C GLU A 50 2.63 -9.19 12.21
N ASP A 51 3.92 -8.89 12.25
CA ASP A 51 4.55 -7.87 11.39
C ASP A 51 4.35 -8.22 9.91
N TYR A 52 4.50 -9.50 9.57
CA TYR A 52 4.30 -9.99 8.21
C TYR A 52 2.83 -9.94 7.77
N ARG A 53 1.87 -10.23 8.65
CA ARG A 53 0.44 -10.05 8.37
C ARG A 53 0.10 -8.59 8.12
N GLU A 54 0.68 -7.68 8.90
CA GLU A 54 0.50 -6.24 8.67
C GLU A 54 1.13 -5.81 7.34
N PHE A 55 2.32 -6.29 7.02
CA PHE A 55 2.97 -6.07 5.73
C PHE A 55 2.14 -6.62 4.57
N PHE A 56 1.64 -7.85 4.68
CA PHE A 56 0.80 -8.51 3.68
C PHE A 56 -0.50 -7.74 3.48
N ARG A 57 -1.13 -7.28 4.56
CA ARG A 57 -2.30 -6.40 4.51
C ARG A 57 -1.95 -5.12 3.74
N LYS A 58 -0.87 -4.43 4.08
CA LYS A 58 -0.43 -3.20 3.37
C LYS A 58 -0.14 -3.44 1.90
N PHE A 59 0.36 -4.63 1.55
CA PHE A 59 0.74 -4.97 0.18
C PHE A 59 -0.47 -5.24 -0.72
N TYR A 60 -1.48 -5.95 -0.22
CA TYR A 60 -2.66 -6.35 -0.99
C TYR A 60 -3.89 -5.47 -0.78
N THR A 61 -3.90 -4.63 0.26
CA THR A 61 -4.87 -3.56 0.39
C THR A 61 -4.47 -2.46 -0.60
N PRO A 62 -5.30 -2.13 -1.61
CA PRO A 62 -4.99 -1.04 -2.51
C PRO A 62 -4.73 0.23 -1.69
N ALA A 63 -3.72 1.02 -2.06
CA ALA A 63 -3.46 2.31 -1.42
C ALA A 63 -4.73 3.18 -1.29
N ALA A 64 -5.73 2.97 -2.16
CA ALA A 64 -7.04 3.61 -2.11
C ALA A 64 -7.81 3.41 -0.78
N GLU A 65 -7.66 2.28 -0.09
CA GLU A 65 -8.36 2.03 1.19
C GLU A 65 -7.62 2.59 2.41
N TYR A 66 -6.35 2.99 2.27
CA TYR A 66 -5.53 3.59 3.33
C TYR A 66 -5.25 5.07 3.15
N VAL A 67 -5.63 5.65 2.00
CA VAL A 67 -5.57 7.10 1.81
C VAL A 67 -6.75 7.73 2.56
N THR A 68 -6.58 7.84 3.88
CA THR A 68 -7.40 8.72 4.69
C THR A 68 -7.03 10.14 4.30
N VAL A 69 -7.84 10.73 3.43
CA VAL A 69 -7.81 12.17 3.19
C VAL A 69 -8.21 12.82 4.51
N SER A 70 -7.25 13.41 5.22
CA SER A 70 -7.49 14.08 6.51
C SER A 70 -8.46 15.25 6.36
N GLN A 71 -8.34 16.00 5.26
CA GLN A 71 -9.23 17.10 4.94
C GLN A 71 -9.45 17.25 3.44
N THR A 72 -10.67 17.64 3.08
CA THR A 72 -11.05 17.98 1.71
C THR A 72 -11.40 19.47 1.64
N PHE A 73 -10.72 20.19 0.76
CA PHE A 73 -10.88 21.62 0.50
C PHE A 73 -11.45 21.84 -0.90
N ALA A 74 -12.39 22.78 -1.03
CA ALA A 74 -12.98 23.12 -2.32
C ALA A 74 -12.01 23.98 -3.16
N THR A 75 -11.23 24.82 -2.48
CA THR A 75 -10.31 25.78 -3.10
C THR A 75 -8.91 25.71 -2.48
N ARG A 76 -7.92 26.24 -3.19
CA ARG A 76 -6.53 26.23 -2.69
C ARG A 76 -6.33 27.23 -1.57
N GLU A 77 -7.07 28.33 -1.62
CA GLU A 77 -7.08 29.38 -0.62
C GLU A 77 -7.56 28.85 0.75
N GLU A 78 -8.59 28.00 0.77
CA GLU A 78 -9.04 27.31 2.00
C GLU A 78 -7.97 26.36 2.56
N ALA A 79 -7.29 25.63 1.68
CA ALA A 79 -6.25 24.69 2.08
C ALA A 79 -5.01 25.41 2.63
N ASP A 80 -4.61 26.54 2.02
CA ASP A 80 -3.50 27.36 2.49
C ASP A 80 -3.84 28.05 3.81
N ALA A 81 -5.09 28.51 4.00
CA ALA A 81 -5.56 29.04 5.28
C ALA A 81 -5.57 27.98 6.39
N TRP A 82 -5.93 26.73 6.07
CA TRP A 82 -5.81 25.60 6.99
C TRP A 82 -4.34 25.29 7.32
N LEU A 83 -3.47 25.28 6.32
CA LEU A 83 -2.04 25.01 6.50
C LEU A 83 -1.35 26.06 7.38
N ALA A 84 -1.81 27.31 7.32
CA ALA A 84 -1.32 28.42 8.14
C ALA A 84 -1.90 28.46 9.56
N SER A 85 -3.11 27.92 9.77
CA SER A 85 -3.82 28.00 11.06
C SER A 85 -3.76 26.71 11.88
N ALA A 86 -3.56 25.56 11.22
CA ALA A 86 -3.47 24.26 11.85
C ALA A 86 -2.02 23.87 12.15
N THR A 87 -1.85 22.85 12.99
CA THR A 87 -0.57 22.13 13.17
C THR A 87 -0.65 20.83 12.38
N PRO A 88 -0.55 20.87 11.03
CA PRO A 88 -0.68 19.68 10.21
C PRO A 88 0.48 18.72 10.49
N ARG A 89 0.23 17.42 10.35
CA ARG A 89 1.28 16.41 10.53
C ARG A 89 2.04 16.22 9.22
N ASP A 90 3.35 15.99 9.33
CA ASP A 90 4.15 15.59 8.18
C ASP A 90 3.58 14.29 7.59
N GLY A 91 3.39 14.27 6.27
CA GLY A 91 2.81 13.15 5.53
C GLY A 91 1.28 13.12 5.47
N GLU A 92 0.60 14.13 6.02
CA GLU A 92 -0.86 14.21 6.00
C GLU A 92 -1.40 14.42 4.57
N LEU A 93 -2.36 13.59 4.13
CA LEU A 93 -2.95 13.67 2.79
C LEU A 93 -4.21 14.54 2.82
N VAL A 94 -4.30 15.50 1.90
CA VAL A 94 -5.47 16.37 1.73
C VAL A 94 -5.93 16.35 0.27
N ARG A 95 -7.22 16.61 0.05
CA ARG A 95 -7.80 16.73 -1.28
C ARG A 95 -8.15 18.19 -1.50
N ILE A 96 -7.58 18.83 -2.52
CA ILE A 96 -7.83 20.25 -2.84
C ILE A 96 -8.38 20.31 -4.26
N ALA A 97 -9.58 20.89 -4.45
CA ALA A 97 -10.22 21.01 -5.76
C ALA A 97 -10.29 19.68 -6.55
N GLY A 98 -10.50 18.57 -5.84
CA GLY A 98 -10.56 17.22 -6.41
C GLY A 98 -9.21 16.56 -6.69
N GLN A 99 -8.08 17.23 -6.43
CA GLN A 99 -6.73 16.72 -6.61
C GLN A 99 -6.06 16.32 -5.30
N GLY A 100 -5.20 15.30 -5.37
CA GLY A 100 -4.40 14.83 -4.25
C GLY A 100 -3.19 15.69 -3.90
N PHE A 101 -3.07 16.04 -2.62
CA PHE A 101 -1.88 16.70 -2.09
C PHE A 101 -1.44 16.06 -0.78
N GLN A 102 -0.13 16.05 -0.54
CA GLN A 102 0.50 15.61 0.68
C GLN A 102 1.17 16.80 1.36
N VAL A 103 0.95 16.95 2.66
CA VAL A 103 1.65 17.92 3.50
C VAL A 103 3.06 17.42 3.72
N ILE A 104 4.05 18.23 3.35
CA ILE A 104 5.47 17.97 3.61
C ILE A 104 6.13 19.20 4.24
N PRO A 105 7.17 19.04 5.09
CA PRO A 105 7.94 20.17 5.60
C PRO A 105 8.64 20.89 4.46
N GLN A 106 8.69 22.22 4.54
CA GLN A 106 9.40 23.02 3.55
C GLN A 106 10.91 22.82 3.69
N ARG A 107 11.59 22.46 2.58
CA ARG A 107 13.06 22.42 2.56
C ARG A 107 13.62 23.82 2.80
N GLY A 108 14.30 24.00 3.93
CA GLY A 108 15.05 25.23 4.26
C GLY A 108 14.28 26.33 4.96
N GLY A 109 13.10 26.05 5.54
CA GLY A 109 12.31 27.03 6.29
C GLY A 109 11.44 26.42 7.39
N GLN A 110 10.74 27.26 8.15
CA GLN A 110 9.77 26.85 9.17
C GLN A 110 8.37 26.90 8.54
N GLY A 111 7.76 25.73 8.32
CA GLY A 111 6.43 25.64 7.71
C GLY A 111 6.21 24.36 6.90
N PHE A 112 4.98 24.17 6.47
CA PHE A 112 4.56 23.05 5.63
C PHE A 112 4.18 23.54 4.23
N ARG A 113 4.27 22.65 3.24
CA ARG A 113 3.81 22.89 1.87
C ARG A 113 3.05 21.69 1.34
N PHE A 114 2.19 21.93 0.35
CA PHE A 114 1.55 20.87 -0.40
C PHE A 114 2.47 20.35 -1.51
N LEU A 115 2.74 19.05 -1.49
CA LEU A 115 3.32 18.29 -2.60
C LEU A 115 2.16 17.61 -3.35
N GLN A 116 2.10 17.76 -4.66
CA GLN A 116 1.10 17.08 -5.46
C GLN A 116 1.41 15.59 -5.48
N THR A 117 0.62 14.81 -4.75
CA THR A 117 0.73 13.35 -4.69
C THR A 117 -0.61 12.81 -5.20
N PRO A 118 -0.68 12.33 -6.46
CA PRO A 118 -1.95 11.89 -7.04
C PRO A 118 -2.55 10.79 -6.18
N LEU A 119 -3.81 10.96 -5.77
CA LEU A 119 -4.47 9.96 -4.94
C LEU A 119 -4.67 8.68 -5.77
N PRO A 120 -4.76 7.51 -5.11
CA PRO A 120 -5.06 6.24 -5.78
C PRO A 120 -6.31 6.30 -6.66
N ASP A 121 -7.34 7.04 -6.25
CA ASP A 121 -8.55 7.29 -7.04
C ASP A 121 -8.24 8.01 -8.37
N GLU A 122 -7.30 8.96 -8.36
CA GLU A 122 -6.88 9.69 -9.57
C GLU A 122 -6.01 8.82 -10.48
N LEU A 123 -5.16 7.97 -9.90
CA LEU A 123 -4.38 6.98 -10.64
C LEU A 123 -5.27 5.91 -11.30
N ALA A 124 -6.35 5.49 -10.63
CA ALA A 124 -7.33 4.57 -11.19
C ALA A 124 -8.10 5.20 -12.36
N LYS A 125 -8.50 6.48 -12.23
CA LYS A 125 -9.20 7.23 -13.28
C LYS A 125 -8.30 7.56 -14.49
N LYS A 126 -6.99 7.73 -14.26
CA LYS A 126 -6.02 7.94 -15.35
C LYS A 126 -5.78 6.66 -16.15
N ARG A 127 -5.77 5.48 -15.51
CA ARG A 127 -5.66 4.18 -16.20
C ARG A 127 -6.89 3.83 -17.05
N SER A 128 -8.08 4.29 -16.68
CA SER A 128 -9.29 4.05 -17.49
C SER A 128 -9.42 4.98 -18.70
N ASN A 129 -8.63 6.06 -18.76
CA ASN A 129 -8.75 7.09 -19.80
C ASN A 129 -7.57 7.09 -20.78
N ASP A 130 -6.83 5.98 -20.86
CA ASP A 130 -5.73 5.81 -21.81
C ASP A 130 -6.23 4.97 -23.02
N PRO A 131 -6.65 5.58 -24.14
CA PRO A 131 -7.11 4.88 -25.33
C PRO A 131 -5.92 4.37 -26.15
N ALA A 132 -5.00 3.65 -25.53
CA ALA A 132 -3.80 3.16 -26.20
C ALA A 132 -3.47 1.73 -25.78
N LYS A 133 -4.24 0.80 -26.33
CA LYS A 133 -3.69 -0.40 -26.99
C LYS A 133 -4.80 -1.02 -27.84
N LYS A 134 -4.93 -0.47 -29.05
CA LYS A 134 -5.45 -1.18 -30.22
C LYS A 134 -4.38 -2.15 -30.70
#